data_AF-A0A101NTT0-F1
#
_entry.id   AF-A0A101NTT0-F1
#
_cell.length_a   1.000
_cell.length_b   1.000
_cell.length_c   1.000
_cell.angle_alpha   90.00
_cell.angle_beta   90.00
_cell.angle_gamma   90.00
#
_symmetry.space_group_name_H-M   'P 1'
#
loop_
_entity.id
_entity.type
_entity.pdbx_description
1 polymer ?
#
loop_
_entity_poly.entity_id
_entity_poly.type
_entity_poly.pdbx_seq_one_letter_code
_entity_poly.pdbx_strand_id
1 'polypeptide(L)'
;MDLKEGYQALVRGAMLVAESAEDAYRLGALDRFLKPWVRGRLHSLGGLLDSCDTRRQLAEDTRVLAQTAAEYSELRNQLFSDVHHTRPEPPWRVVGQRTMAIRAQSGVLLRQPTYILRRLDADSDVPGAATWDFTVIDNPSDPADEGTSFVVMVSTSDQPGGVPVQVSKELEGERAWYQQLEYGFYALGITPFLTAIYGPDRHRRPATGDGLTS
;
A
#
# COMPACT_ATOMS: atom_id res chain seq x y z
N MET A 1 -11.55 -31.28 18.53
CA MET A 1 -11.27 -30.47 17.34
C MET A 1 -9.77 -30.45 17.17
N ASP A 2 -9.26 -30.88 16.01
CA ASP A 2 -7.82 -30.81 15.73
C ASP A 2 -7.40 -29.33 15.71
N LEU A 3 -6.25 -29.02 16.31
CA LEU A 3 -5.69 -27.67 16.32
C LEU A 3 -5.50 -27.17 14.88
N LYS A 4 -5.04 -28.05 13.98
CA LYS A 4 -4.86 -27.74 12.56
C LYS A 4 -6.17 -27.37 11.86
N GLU A 5 -7.26 -28.09 12.15
CA GLU A 5 -8.59 -27.78 11.62
C GLU A 5 -9.12 -26.43 12.14
N GLY A 6 -8.90 -26.14 13.42
CA GLY A 6 -9.20 -24.83 14.01
C GLY A 6 -8.45 -23.69 13.34
N TYR A 7 -7.18 -23.91 13.00
CA TYR A 7 -6.35 -22.91 12.34
C TYR A 7 -6.81 -22.61 10.92
N GLN A 8 -7.07 -23.65 10.14
CA GLN A 8 -7.59 -23.48 8.79
C GLN A 8 -8.95 -22.78 8.81
N ALA A 9 -9.81 -23.08 9.79
CA ALA A 9 -11.07 -22.39 9.95
C ALA A 9 -10.87 -20.89 10.26
N LEU A 10 -9.88 -20.55 11.09
CA LEU A 10 -9.58 -19.17 11.42
C LEU A 10 -9.03 -18.38 10.22
N VAL A 11 -8.04 -18.92 9.50
CA VAL A 11 -7.48 -18.28 8.29
C VAL A 11 -8.58 -18.07 7.25
N ARG A 12 -9.43 -19.08 7.03
CA ARG A 12 -10.61 -18.95 6.15
C ARG A 12 -11.59 -17.89 6.65
N GLY A 13 -11.82 -17.80 7.95
CA GLY A 13 -12.67 -16.78 8.56
C GLY A 13 -12.15 -15.36 8.32
N ALA A 14 -10.84 -15.13 8.51
CA ALA A 14 -10.23 -13.83 8.23
C ALA A 14 -10.24 -13.47 6.74
N MET A 15 -9.98 -14.45 5.87
CA MET A 15 -10.13 -14.28 4.42
C MET A 15 -11.56 -13.90 4.05
N LEU A 16 -12.56 -14.59 4.61
CA LEU A 16 -13.98 -14.28 4.38
C LEU A 16 -14.33 -12.86 4.82
N VAL A 17 -13.80 -12.38 5.95
CA VAL A 17 -14.00 -11.00 6.40
C VAL A 17 -13.38 -10.00 5.40
N ALA A 18 -12.17 -10.27 4.93
CA ALA A 18 -11.52 -9.43 3.94
C ALA A 18 -12.31 -9.38 2.62
N GLU A 19 -12.74 -10.53 2.10
CA GLU A 19 -13.55 -10.66 0.89
C GLU A 19 -14.92 -9.96 1.04
N SER A 20 -15.57 -10.11 2.19
CA SER A 20 -16.83 -9.41 2.48
C SER A 20 -16.66 -7.89 2.46
N ALA A 21 -15.54 -7.38 2.99
CA ALA A 21 -15.21 -5.97 2.93
C ALA A 21 -14.85 -5.50 1.51
N GLU A 22 -14.21 -6.36 0.70
CA GLU A 22 -13.96 -6.12 -0.72
C GLU A 22 -15.26 -5.96 -1.51
N ASP A 23 -16.26 -6.80 -1.22
CA ASP A 23 -17.57 -6.76 -1.87
C ASP A 23 -18.41 -5.54 -1.44
N ALA A 24 -18.41 -5.22 -0.14
CA ALA A 24 -19.17 -4.11 0.42
C ALA A 24 -18.60 -2.74 0.03
N TYR A 25 -17.28 -2.61 -0.01
CA TYR A 25 -16.57 -1.36 -0.22
C TYR A 25 -15.69 -1.46 -1.47
N ARG A 26 -16.28 -1.35 -2.66
CA ARG A 26 -15.54 -1.48 -3.94
C ARG A 26 -14.67 -0.25 -4.19
N LEU A 27 -13.36 -0.45 -4.34
CA LEU A 27 -12.37 0.64 -4.43
C LEU A 27 -11.72 0.79 -5.83
N GLY A 28 -12.26 0.10 -6.85
CA GLY A 28 -11.78 0.21 -8.23
C GLY A 28 -10.28 -0.09 -8.37
N ALA A 29 -9.52 0.86 -8.93
CA ALA A 29 -8.09 0.74 -9.20
C ALA A 29 -7.24 0.44 -7.95
N LEU A 30 -7.71 0.79 -6.74
CA LEU A 30 -6.98 0.53 -5.49
C LEU A 30 -6.92 -0.96 -5.11
N ASP A 31 -7.84 -1.78 -5.64
CA ASP A 31 -7.91 -3.21 -5.32
C ASP A 31 -6.62 -3.95 -5.68
N ARG A 32 -5.92 -3.53 -6.73
CA ARG A 32 -4.64 -4.14 -7.14
C ARG A 32 -3.50 -3.94 -6.14
N PHE A 33 -3.62 -2.98 -5.22
CA PHE A 33 -2.65 -2.78 -4.14
C PHE A 33 -3.10 -3.47 -2.86
N LEU A 34 -4.36 -3.27 -2.49
CA LEU A 34 -4.90 -3.68 -1.20
C LEU A 34 -5.18 -5.19 -1.13
N LYS A 35 -5.71 -5.79 -2.20
CA LYS A 35 -6.04 -7.22 -2.20
C LYS A 35 -4.79 -8.11 -2.12
N PRO A 36 -3.72 -7.88 -2.93
CA PRO A 36 -2.48 -8.65 -2.77
C PRO A 36 -1.84 -8.46 -1.39
N TRP A 37 -1.88 -7.23 -0.85
CA TRP A 37 -1.34 -6.94 0.48
C TRP A 37 -2.03 -7.77 1.58
N VAL A 38 -3.36 -7.74 1.66
CA VAL A 38 -4.08 -8.45 2.73
C VAL A 38 -3.95 -9.96 2.57
N ARG A 39 -4.00 -10.47 1.33
CA ARG A 39 -3.78 -11.90 1.03
C ARG A 39 -2.39 -12.35 1.43
N GLY A 40 -1.35 -11.60 1.05
CA GLY A 40 0.03 -11.88 1.44
C GLY A 40 0.22 -11.87 2.95
N ARG A 41 -0.36 -10.87 3.65
CA ARG A 41 -0.28 -10.75 5.10
C ARG A 41 -1.00 -11.89 5.84
N LEU A 42 -2.24 -12.21 5.44
CA LEU A 42 -2.99 -13.30 6.06
C LEU A 42 -2.34 -14.66 5.78
N HIS A 43 -1.77 -14.84 4.58
CA HIS A 43 -1.03 -16.05 4.25
C HIS A 43 0.27 -16.18 5.07
N SER A 44 1.05 -15.10 5.23
CA SER A 44 2.28 -15.13 6.04
C SER A 44 1.98 -15.43 7.51
N LEU A 45 0.91 -14.84 8.07
CA LEU A 45 0.46 -15.13 9.43
C LEU A 45 -0.05 -16.58 9.55
N GLY A 46 -0.72 -17.09 8.52
CA GLY A 46 -1.11 -18.50 8.43
C GLY A 46 0.09 -19.44 8.50
N GLY A 47 1.20 -19.12 7.83
CA GLY A 47 2.43 -19.93 7.87
C GLY A 47 3.13 -19.92 9.24
N LEU A 48 3.01 -18.85 10.03
CA LEU A 48 3.56 -18.80 11.40
C LEU A 48 2.83 -19.75 12.35
N LEU A 49 1.52 -19.96 12.14
CA LEU A 49 0.71 -20.87 12.94
C LEU A 49 1.13 -22.35 12.79
N ASP A 50 1.71 -22.73 11.64
CA ASP A 50 2.27 -24.07 11.42
C ASP A 50 3.54 -24.32 12.27
N SER A 51 4.15 -23.27 12.82
CA SER A 51 5.35 -23.31 13.66
C SER A 51 5.09 -23.04 15.15
N CYS A 52 3.82 -22.99 15.57
CA CYS A 52 3.44 -22.74 16.96
C CYS A 52 3.73 -23.93 17.88
N ASP A 53 4.66 -23.75 18.82
CA ASP A 53 5.02 -24.79 19.81
C ASP A 53 4.17 -24.72 21.09
N THR A 54 3.47 -23.61 21.33
CA THR A 54 2.74 -23.38 22.58
C THR A 54 1.34 -22.80 22.37
N ARG A 55 0.41 -23.10 23.30
CA ARG A 55 -0.93 -22.51 23.33
C ARG A 55 -0.93 -20.98 23.44
N ARG A 56 0.13 -20.41 24.02
CA ARG A 56 0.29 -18.95 24.17
C ARG A 56 0.63 -18.29 22.84
N GLN A 57 1.59 -18.84 22.09
CA GLN A 57 1.93 -18.35 20.74
C GLN A 57 0.71 -18.44 19.84
N LEU A 58 -0.02 -19.55 19.90
CA LEU A 58 -1.26 -19.71 19.16
C LEU A 58 -2.27 -18.59 19.45
N ALA A 59 -2.51 -18.29 20.73
CA ALA A 59 -3.47 -17.26 21.11
C ALA A 59 -3.04 -15.88 20.59
N GLU A 60 -1.73 -15.60 20.59
CA GLU A 60 -1.18 -14.36 20.06
C GLU A 60 -1.30 -14.27 18.54
N ASP A 61 -0.93 -15.31 17.81
CA ASP A 61 -1.01 -15.34 16.35
C ASP A 61 -2.47 -15.25 15.87
N THR A 62 -3.39 -15.91 16.60
CA THR A 62 -4.84 -15.80 16.37
C THR A 62 -5.31 -14.34 16.54
N ARG A 63 -4.84 -13.66 17.58
CA ARG A 63 -5.15 -12.24 17.83
C ARG A 63 -4.66 -11.35 16.71
N VAL A 64 -3.42 -11.54 16.25
CA VAL A 64 -2.82 -10.76 15.15
C VAL A 64 -3.58 -10.97 13.84
N LEU A 65 -4.00 -12.20 13.55
CA LEU A 65 -4.75 -12.52 12.34
C LEU A 65 -6.17 -11.91 12.35
N ALA A 66 -6.89 -12.02 13.46
CA ALA A 66 -8.20 -11.38 13.61
C ALA A 66 -8.11 -9.85 13.52
N GLN A 67 -7.10 -9.26 14.18
CA GLN A 67 -6.83 -7.83 14.12
C GLN A 67 -6.54 -7.37 12.69
N THR A 68 -5.72 -8.12 11.93
CA THR A 68 -5.38 -7.79 10.54
C THR A 68 -6.64 -7.71 9.66
N ALA A 69 -7.55 -8.67 9.77
CA ALA A 69 -8.79 -8.67 8.99
C ALA A 69 -9.72 -7.50 9.37
N ALA A 70 -9.84 -7.19 10.66
CA ALA A 70 -10.64 -6.07 11.14
C ALA A 70 -10.07 -4.71 10.68
N GLU A 71 -8.75 -4.51 10.82
CA GLU A 71 -8.06 -3.30 10.37
C GLU A 71 -8.19 -3.10 8.85
N TYR A 72 -8.11 -4.17 8.08
CA TYR A 72 -8.32 -4.11 6.64
C TYR A 72 -9.75 -3.69 6.26
N SER A 73 -10.75 -4.28 6.91
CA SER A 73 -12.16 -3.92 6.68
C SER A 73 -12.41 -2.44 7.00
N GLU A 74 -11.87 -1.95 8.11
CA GLU A 74 -12.01 -0.56 8.52
C GLU A 74 -11.27 0.38 7.56
N LEU A 75 -10.06 0.02 7.10
CA LEU A 75 -9.34 0.77 6.08
C LEU A 75 -10.16 0.90 4.78
N ARG A 76 -10.78 -0.19 4.31
CA ARG A 76 -11.63 -0.15 3.11
C ARG A 76 -12.82 0.79 3.29
N ASN A 77 -13.50 0.71 4.44
CA ASN A 77 -14.60 1.61 4.77
C ASN A 77 -14.13 3.07 4.74
N GLN A 78 -12.98 3.39 5.35
CA GLN A 78 -12.43 4.75 5.38
C GLN A 78 -12.01 5.28 4.01
N LEU A 79 -11.54 4.40 3.11
CA LEU A 79 -11.18 4.78 1.74
C LEU A 79 -12.42 4.96 0.86
N PHE A 80 -13.47 4.16 1.09
CA PHE A 80 -14.72 4.18 0.34
C PHE A 80 -15.64 5.34 0.75
N SER A 81 -15.77 5.59 2.06
CA SER A 81 -16.79 6.50 2.59
C SER A 81 -16.41 7.98 2.45
N ASP A 82 -17.31 8.75 1.83
CA ASP A 82 -17.20 10.20 1.63
C ASP A 82 -17.15 10.99 2.94
N VAL A 83 -17.69 10.46 4.04
CA VAL A 83 -17.68 11.11 5.35
C VAL A 83 -16.25 11.29 5.88
N HIS A 84 -15.31 10.45 5.45
CA HIS A 84 -13.90 10.59 5.81
C HIS A 84 -13.13 11.56 4.89
N HIS A 85 -13.78 12.05 3.83
CA HIS A 85 -13.20 12.97 2.84
C HIS A 85 -13.65 14.42 3.03
N THR A 86 -14.63 14.70 3.89
CA THR A 86 -15.09 16.07 4.22
C THR A 86 -14.25 16.77 5.28
N ARG A 87 -13.14 16.15 5.73
CA ARG A 87 -12.16 16.81 6.59
C ARG A 87 -11.34 17.81 5.76
N PRO A 88 -10.81 18.90 6.36
CA PRO A 88 -10.11 19.96 5.62
C PRO A 88 -9.00 19.45 4.69
N GLU A 89 -8.36 18.33 5.03
CA GLU A 89 -7.52 17.56 4.12
C GLU A 89 -7.80 16.06 4.31
N PRO A 90 -8.12 15.30 3.24
CA PRO A 90 -8.26 13.85 3.35
C PRO A 90 -6.90 13.26 3.76
N PRO A 91 -6.82 12.58 4.93
CA PRO A 91 -5.54 12.15 5.47
C PRO A 91 -4.97 11.00 4.64
N TRP A 92 -3.65 10.97 4.55
CA TRP A 92 -2.92 9.76 4.20
C TRP A 92 -3.24 8.67 5.23
N ARG A 93 -3.69 7.51 4.74
CA ARG A 93 -4.02 6.35 5.55
C ARG A 93 -2.87 5.36 5.45
N VAL A 94 -2.27 5.03 6.60
CA VAL A 94 -1.14 4.13 6.69
C VAL A 94 -1.61 2.67 6.72
N VAL A 95 -0.95 1.81 5.97
CA VAL A 95 -1.27 0.39 5.80
C VAL A 95 -0.05 -0.45 6.17
N GLY A 96 -0.29 -1.59 6.83
CA GLY A 96 0.70 -2.63 7.07
C GLY A 96 1.99 -2.13 7.74
N GLN A 97 1.91 -1.69 9.00
CA GLN A 97 3.07 -1.24 9.78
C GLN A 97 3.96 -0.22 9.05
N ARG A 98 3.35 0.75 8.34
CA ARG A 98 4.07 1.81 7.58
C ARG A 98 4.84 1.29 6.36
N THR A 99 4.39 0.21 5.74
CA THR A 99 4.92 -0.26 4.44
C THR A 99 4.16 0.32 3.25
N MET A 100 3.01 0.92 3.48
CA MET A 100 2.20 1.57 2.45
C MET A 100 1.41 2.73 3.05
N ALA A 101 1.19 3.78 2.27
CA ALA A 101 0.31 4.88 2.60
C ALA A 101 -0.57 5.22 1.37
N ILE A 102 -1.84 5.54 1.61
CA ILE A 102 -2.81 5.84 0.57
C ILE A 102 -3.52 7.15 0.89
N ARG A 103 -3.55 8.08 -0.08
CA ARG A 103 -4.41 9.25 -0.06
C ARG A 103 -5.46 9.10 -1.15
N ALA A 104 -6.61 8.54 -0.77
CA ALA A 104 -7.82 8.61 -1.58
C ALA A 104 -8.60 9.87 -1.23
N GLN A 105 -9.14 10.52 -2.25
CA GLN A 105 -10.04 11.67 -2.11
C GLN A 105 -11.45 11.29 -2.60
N SER A 106 -12.47 12.06 -2.21
CA SER A 106 -13.84 11.79 -2.63
C SER A 106 -13.98 11.82 -4.16
N GLY A 107 -14.33 10.66 -4.73
CA GLY A 107 -14.62 10.52 -6.16
C GLY A 107 -15.88 11.28 -6.59
N VAL A 108 -16.82 11.51 -5.66
CA VAL A 108 -18.08 12.22 -5.92
C VAL A 108 -17.87 13.73 -5.98
N LEU A 109 -17.00 14.28 -5.12
CA LEU A 109 -16.88 15.72 -4.92
C LEU A 109 -15.72 16.37 -5.70
N LEU A 110 -14.59 15.69 -5.84
CA LEU A 110 -13.35 16.36 -6.25
C LEU A 110 -12.69 15.80 -7.51
N ARG A 111 -13.02 14.56 -7.94
CA ARG A 111 -12.37 13.87 -9.08
C ARG A 111 -10.85 14.04 -9.08
N GLN A 112 -10.24 14.04 -7.89
CA GLN A 112 -8.81 14.21 -7.75
C GLN A 112 -8.10 12.86 -7.80
N PRO A 113 -6.82 12.86 -8.23
CA PRO A 113 -6.04 11.64 -8.25
C PRO A 113 -5.93 11.02 -6.86
N THR A 114 -5.86 9.69 -6.84
CA THR A 114 -5.50 8.92 -5.65
C THR A 114 -4.01 8.64 -5.67
N TYR A 115 -3.36 8.86 -4.54
CA TYR A 115 -1.92 8.68 -4.39
C TYR A 115 -1.64 7.45 -3.53
N ILE A 116 -0.72 6.60 -3.98
CA ILE A 116 -0.23 5.44 -3.25
C ILE A 116 1.28 5.55 -3.12
N LEU A 117 1.79 5.37 -1.92
CA LEU A 117 3.20 5.21 -1.65
C LEU A 117 3.42 3.84 -1.02
N ARG A 118 4.18 2.96 -1.64
CA ARG A 118 4.36 1.57 -1.21
C ARG A 118 5.83 1.17 -1.23
N ARG A 119 6.29 0.50 -0.18
CA ARG A 119 7.61 -0.12 -0.13
C ARG A 119 7.62 -1.40 -0.98
N LEU A 120 8.60 -1.55 -1.88
CA LEU A 120 8.72 -2.72 -2.76
C LEU A 120 9.57 -3.84 -2.18
N ASP A 121 10.52 -3.50 -1.30
CA ASP A 121 11.52 -4.39 -0.73
C ASP A 121 11.29 -4.66 0.76
N ALA A 122 10.02 -4.71 1.20
CA ALA A 122 9.70 -4.98 2.61
C ALA A 122 10.34 -6.29 3.13
N ASP A 123 10.61 -7.25 2.24
CA ASP A 123 11.22 -8.55 2.56
C ASP A 123 12.69 -8.69 2.11
N SER A 124 13.28 -7.66 1.50
CA SER A 124 14.67 -7.66 1.03
C SER A 124 15.45 -6.54 1.72
N ASP A 125 16.33 -6.93 2.62
CA ASP A 125 17.20 -6.02 3.37
C ASP A 125 18.32 -5.55 2.44
N VAL A 126 18.02 -4.58 1.56
CA VAL A 126 19.04 -3.90 0.75
C VAL A 126 19.78 -2.93 1.67
N PRO A 127 21.08 -3.16 1.97
CA PRO A 127 21.79 -2.30 2.91
C PRO A 127 21.92 -0.87 2.36
N GLY A 128 21.47 0.12 3.14
CA GLY A 128 21.70 1.53 2.85
C GLY A 128 20.56 2.25 2.11
N ALA A 129 19.62 1.55 1.48
CA ALA A 129 18.47 2.17 0.82
C ALA A 129 17.27 1.21 0.72
N ALA A 130 16.06 1.74 0.93
CA ALA A 130 14.80 1.07 0.67
C ALA A 130 14.18 1.58 -0.65
N THR A 131 13.61 0.67 -1.42
CA THR A 131 12.94 0.96 -2.70
C THR A 131 11.45 1.13 -2.48
N TRP A 132 10.93 2.27 -2.95
CA TRP A 132 9.53 2.61 -2.85
C TRP A 132 8.95 2.89 -4.24
N ASP A 133 7.64 2.76 -4.33
CA ASP A 133 6.83 2.96 -5.52
C ASP A 133 5.76 4.00 -5.18
N PHE A 134 5.79 5.11 -5.89
CA PHE A 134 4.81 6.18 -5.78
C PHE A 134 3.91 6.15 -7.01
N THR A 135 2.65 5.77 -6.83
CA THR A 135 1.67 5.66 -7.91
C THR A 135 0.60 6.72 -7.80
N VAL A 136 0.31 7.38 -8.92
CA VAL A 136 -0.79 8.33 -9.08
C VAL A 136 -1.87 7.68 -9.94
N ILE A 137 -3.10 7.59 -9.43
CA ILE A 137 -4.26 7.05 -10.14
C ILE A 137 -5.22 8.19 -10.43
N ASP A 138 -5.46 8.48 -11.70
CA ASP A 138 -6.29 9.63 -12.10
C ASP A 138 -7.78 9.31 -12.05
N ASN A 139 -8.16 8.06 -12.31
CA ASN A 139 -9.51 7.54 -12.27
C ASN A 139 -9.63 6.35 -11.31
N PRO A 140 -9.67 6.60 -9.98
CA PRO A 140 -9.67 5.53 -8.98
C PRO A 140 -10.88 4.60 -9.04
N SER A 141 -12.00 5.03 -9.63
CA SER A 141 -13.18 4.19 -9.80
C SER A 141 -13.05 3.16 -10.92
N ASP A 142 -12.16 3.39 -11.89
CA ASP A 142 -11.92 2.47 -13.00
C ASP A 142 -10.87 1.41 -12.63
N PRO A 143 -11.24 0.12 -12.48
CA PRO A 143 -10.27 -0.92 -12.16
C PRO A 143 -9.20 -1.13 -13.23
N ALA A 144 -9.40 -0.64 -14.46
CA ALA A 144 -8.41 -0.69 -15.54
C ALA A 144 -7.37 0.44 -15.46
N ASP A 145 -7.55 1.43 -14.59
CA ASP A 145 -6.58 2.50 -14.42
C ASP A 145 -5.31 2.01 -13.70
N GLU A 146 -4.28 1.78 -14.50
CA GLU A 146 -2.97 1.38 -14.01
C GLU A 146 -2.19 2.52 -13.33
N GLY A 147 -2.64 3.76 -13.46
CA GLY A 147 -1.95 4.92 -12.93
C GLY A 147 -0.54 5.13 -13.49
N THR A 148 0.10 6.19 -13.01
CA THR A 148 1.51 6.50 -13.32
C THR A 148 2.36 6.19 -12.09
N SER A 149 3.35 5.29 -12.25
CA SER A 149 4.21 4.82 -11.15
C SER A 149 5.64 5.35 -11.26
N PHE A 150 6.17 5.84 -10.15
CA PHE A 150 7.52 6.35 -9.99
C PHE A 150 8.28 5.54 -8.95
N VAL A 151 9.41 4.96 -9.33
CA VAL A 151 10.31 4.32 -8.36
C VAL A 151 11.13 5.39 -7.66
N VAL A 152 11.12 5.37 -6.33
CA VAL A 152 11.90 6.29 -5.48
C VAL A 152 12.79 5.49 -4.54
N MET A 153 14.01 5.96 -4.32
CA MET A 153 14.96 5.31 -3.41
C MET A 153 15.11 6.13 -2.14
N VAL A 154 14.86 5.52 -1.00
CA VAL A 154 14.91 6.16 0.31
C VAL A 154 16.14 5.65 1.05
N SER A 155 17.07 6.53 1.40
CA SER A 155 18.23 6.16 2.21
C SER A 155 17.79 5.59 3.57
N THR A 156 18.50 4.60 4.09
CA THR A 156 18.28 4.11 5.46
C THR A 156 19.13 4.85 6.50
N SER A 157 20.00 5.76 6.06
CA SER A 157 20.79 6.62 6.96
C SER A 157 20.02 7.88 7.30
N ASP A 158 19.76 8.06 8.59
CA ASP A 158 19.16 9.29 9.12
C ASP A 158 20.26 10.36 9.19
N GLN A 159 20.03 11.49 8.53
CA GLN A 159 20.98 12.61 8.51
C GLN A 159 20.39 13.82 9.25
N PRO A 160 21.24 14.76 9.75
CA PRO A 160 20.77 15.93 10.49
C PRO A 160 19.77 16.86 9.75
N GLY A 161 19.50 16.60 8.46
CA GLY A 161 18.54 17.32 7.62
C GLY A 161 17.35 16.48 7.12
N GLY A 162 17.17 15.27 7.63
CA GLY A 162 16.15 14.32 7.17
C GLY A 162 16.72 13.17 6.34
N VAL A 163 15.82 12.32 5.86
CA VAL A 163 16.14 11.10 5.11
C VAL A 163 16.23 11.42 3.63
N PRO A 164 17.41 11.27 2.98
CA PRO A 164 17.53 11.50 1.54
C PRO A 164 16.61 10.57 0.75
N VAL A 165 15.82 11.15 -0.14
CA VAL A 165 14.98 10.41 -1.08
C VAL A 165 15.33 10.83 -2.49
N GLN A 166 15.71 9.85 -3.28
CA GLN A 166 16.04 10.05 -4.67
C GLN A 166 14.80 9.81 -5.55
N VAL A 167 14.50 10.78 -6.41
CA VAL A 167 13.32 10.77 -7.28
C VAL A 167 13.70 11.04 -8.74
N SER A 168 12.79 10.74 -9.68
CA SER A 168 13.00 11.07 -11.10
C SER A 168 12.76 12.57 -11.35
N LYS A 169 13.35 13.09 -12.44
CA LYS A 169 13.15 14.48 -12.86
C LYS A 169 11.72 14.78 -13.30
N GLU A 170 11.05 13.79 -13.88
CA GLU A 170 9.67 13.94 -14.31
C GLU A 170 8.77 14.19 -13.10
N LEU A 171 8.98 13.46 -12.00
CA LEU A 171 8.24 13.67 -10.77
C LEU A 171 8.56 15.02 -10.12
N GLU A 172 9.81 15.50 -10.23
CA GLU A 172 10.20 16.86 -9.80
C GLU A 172 9.51 17.95 -10.65
N GLY A 173 9.32 17.71 -11.94
CA GLY A 173 8.58 18.61 -12.84
C GLY A 173 7.10 18.76 -12.49
N GLU A 174 6.49 17.70 -11.95
CA GLU A 174 5.09 17.67 -11.51
C GLU A 174 4.94 18.13 -10.06
N ARG A 175 5.00 19.44 -9.84
CA ARG A 175 5.01 20.06 -8.49
C ARG A 175 3.92 19.53 -7.54
N ALA A 176 2.72 19.28 -8.05
CA ALA A 176 1.62 18.76 -7.24
C ALA A 176 1.90 17.33 -6.75
N TRP A 177 2.39 16.45 -7.63
CA TRP A 177 2.73 15.07 -7.30
C TRP A 177 3.94 14.99 -6.37
N TYR A 178 4.94 15.83 -6.61
CA TYR A 178 6.11 15.96 -5.74
C TYR A 178 5.74 16.29 -4.29
N GLN A 179 4.83 17.26 -4.10
CA GLN A 179 4.32 17.63 -2.78
C GLN A 179 3.52 16.48 -2.13
N GLN A 180 2.75 15.73 -2.92
CA GLN A 180 2.04 14.56 -2.40
C GLN A 180 2.98 13.44 -1.96
N LEU A 181 4.05 13.19 -2.71
CA LEU A 181 5.09 12.24 -2.31
C LEU A 181 5.68 12.61 -0.93
N GLU A 182 6.03 13.88 -0.75
CA GLU A 182 6.54 14.41 0.53
C GLU A 182 5.57 14.15 1.68
N TYR A 183 4.28 14.49 1.50
CA TYR A 183 3.22 14.25 2.48
C TYR A 183 2.99 12.77 2.77
N GLY A 184 3.14 11.90 1.77
CA GLY A 184 3.09 10.45 1.94
C GLY A 184 4.18 9.95 2.88
N PHE A 185 5.42 10.44 2.73
CA PHE A 185 6.51 10.08 3.63
C PHE A 185 6.29 10.60 5.06
N TYR A 186 5.81 11.84 5.22
CA TYR A 186 5.47 12.36 6.54
C TYR A 186 4.42 11.50 7.26
N ALA A 187 3.41 11.02 6.53
CA ALA A 187 2.40 10.12 7.10
C ALA A 187 2.98 8.79 7.57
N LEU A 188 4.05 8.31 6.92
CA LEU A 188 4.80 7.12 7.32
C LEU A 188 5.77 7.41 8.49
N GLY A 189 5.90 8.67 8.91
CA GLY A 189 6.82 9.13 9.94
C GLY A 189 8.26 9.27 9.45
N ILE A 190 8.44 9.43 8.14
CA ILE A 190 9.73 9.72 7.50
C ILE A 190 9.76 11.21 7.19
N THR A 191 10.85 11.90 7.55
CA THR A 191 11.09 13.31 7.19
C THR A 191 11.97 13.32 5.95
N PRO A 192 11.41 13.42 4.73
CA PRO A 192 12.21 13.27 3.52
C PRO A 192 13.00 14.54 3.18
N PHE A 193 14.17 14.35 2.57
CA PHE A 193 14.88 15.35 1.79
C PHE A 193 14.92 14.88 0.34
N LEU A 194 14.01 15.40 -0.48
CA LEU A 194 13.83 14.96 -1.87
C LEU A 194 14.94 15.53 -2.78
N THR A 195 15.58 14.68 -3.58
CA THR A 195 16.63 15.05 -4.54
C THR A 195 16.40 14.35 -5.87
N ALA A 196 16.28 15.09 -6.97
CA ALA A 196 16.17 14.50 -8.30
C ALA A 196 17.53 13.98 -8.80
N ILE A 197 17.57 12.74 -9.33
CA ILE A 197 18.78 12.18 -9.96
C ILE A 197 18.69 12.26 -11.48
N TYR A 198 19.83 12.48 -12.13
CA TYR A 198 20.03 12.24 -13.56
C TYR A 198 20.24 10.74 -13.81
N GLY A 199 19.17 9.96 -13.89
CA GLY A 199 19.17 8.58 -14.38
C GLY A 199 18.22 8.44 -15.56
N PRO A 200 18.41 7.48 -16.49
CA PRO A 200 17.44 7.25 -17.55
C PRO A 200 16.13 6.80 -16.92
N ASP A 201 15.05 7.53 -17.20
CA ASP A 201 13.71 7.31 -16.67
C ASP A 201 13.28 5.86 -16.94
N ARG A 202 13.40 5.00 -15.92
CA ARG A 202 12.90 3.61 -15.98
C ARG A 202 11.43 3.61 -15.61
N HIS A 203 10.63 4.10 -16.55
CA HIS A 203 9.22 3.79 -16.60
C HIS A 203 9.05 2.27 -16.65
N ARG A 204 8.33 1.68 -15.70
CA ARG A 204 7.61 0.44 -16.00
C ARG A 204 6.38 0.82 -16.82
N ARG A 205 6.56 1.17 -18.09
CA ARG A 205 5.45 1.06 -19.04
C ARG A 205 5.20 -0.44 -19.27
N PRO A 206 3.95 -0.90 -19.29
CA PRO A 206 3.66 -2.23 -19.80
C PRO A 206 4.19 -2.31 -21.24
N ALA A 207 4.68 -3.48 -21.62
CA ALA A 207 5.01 -3.76 -23.01
C ALA A 207 3.74 -3.49 -23.83
N THR A 208 3.74 -2.44 -24.65
CA THR A 208 2.78 -2.28 -25.73
C THR A 208 2.98 -3.47 -26.65
N GLY A 209 2.21 -4.52 -26.41
CA GLY A 209 2.06 -5.64 -27.31
C GLY A 209 1.26 -5.23 -28.55
N ASP A 210 1.72 -4.20 -29.25
CA ASP A 210 1.33 -3.97 -30.65
C ASP A 210 2.18 -4.90 -31.51
N GLY A 211 1.71 -6.14 -31.59
CA GLY A 211 2.15 -7.13 -32.55
C GLY A 211 0.97 -7.53 -33.42
N LEU A 212 0.43 -6.60 -34.21
CA LEU A 212 -0.49 -6.90 -35.30
C LEU A 212 0.27 -6.89 -36.64
N THR A 213 0.03 -7.96 -37.40
CA THR A 213 0.28 -8.19 -38.84
C THR A 213 1.66 -8.71 -39.25
N SER A 214 1.77 -9.99 -39.62
CA SER A 214 1.38 -10.53 -40.94
C SER A 214 1.34 -12.05 -40.92
#